data_AF-M0I302-F1
#
_entry.id   AF-M0I302-F1
#
_cell.length_a   1.000
_cell.length_b   1.000
_cell.length_c   1.000
_cell.angle_alpha   90.00
_cell.angle_beta   90.00
_cell.angle_gamma   90.00
#
_symmetry.space_group_name_H-M   'P 1'
#
loop_
_entity.id
_entity.type
_entity.pdbx_description
1 polymer ?
#
loop_
_entity_poly.entity_id
_entity_poly.type
_entity_poly.pdbx_seq_one_letter_code
_entity_poly.pdbx_strand_id
1 'polypeptide(L)'
;MATRLDVTPDEGRDWLVFCQSLGLAREVSRGFERVRDDPDADDLRSAFEENVFGAREALDALGDEPTSADAVFEAFEPTVPNWERHRDPEGWESRWRDRVARLLDWAVLFDAAENRPDGYVAVEDAA
;
A
#
# COMPACT_ATOMS: atom_id res chain seq x y z
N MET A 1 -12.95 15.68 20.88
CA MET A 1 -11.61 15.87 21.48
C MET A 1 -10.70 14.85 20.82
N ALA A 2 -9.59 15.26 20.21
CA ALA A 2 -8.73 14.31 19.49
C ALA A 2 -7.98 13.42 20.49
N THR A 3 -8.11 12.09 20.33
CA THR A 3 -7.38 11.10 21.12
C THR A 3 -5.97 10.97 20.56
N ARG A 4 -4.96 10.95 21.44
CA ARG A 4 -3.57 10.70 21.04
C ARG A 4 -3.42 9.22 20.67
N LEU A 5 -2.93 8.95 19.47
CA LEU A 5 -2.57 7.59 19.05
C LEU A 5 -1.28 7.17 19.77
N ASP A 6 -1.25 5.93 20.26
CA ASP A 6 -0.08 5.33 20.88
C ASP A 6 0.81 4.71 19.80
N VAL A 7 1.50 5.58 19.04
CA VAL A 7 2.42 5.22 17.97
C VAL A 7 3.77 5.89 18.20
N THR A 8 4.84 5.25 17.75
CA THR A 8 6.18 5.85 17.75
C THR A 8 6.24 7.02 16.75
N PRO A 9 7.21 7.95 16.90
CA PRO A 9 7.39 9.05 15.96
C PRO A 9 7.64 8.59 14.52
N ASP A 10 8.32 7.46 14.32
CA ASP A 10 8.60 6.93 12.99
C ASP A 10 7.36 6.30 12.36
N GLU A 11 6.56 5.51 13.12
CA GLU A 11 5.26 5.02 12.65
C GLU A 11 4.30 6.15 12.29
N GLY A 12 4.29 7.21 13.10
CA GLY A 12 3.50 8.41 12.81
C GLY A 12 3.96 9.13 11.54
N ARG A 13 5.28 9.20 11.29
CA ARG A 13 5.82 9.77 10.05
C ARG A 13 5.44 8.91 8.84
N ASP A 14 5.62 7.60 8.92
CA ASP A 14 5.31 6.68 7.82
C ASP A 14 3.82 6.75 7.44
N TRP A 15 2.93 6.84 8.45
CA TRP A 15 1.51 7.05 8.21
C TRP A 15 1.21 8.38 7.50
N LEU A 16 1.84 9.48 7.94
CA LEU A 16 1.66 10.79 7.32
C LEU A 16 2.18 10.83 5.87
N VAL A 17 3.30 10.17 5.59
CA VAL A 17 3.83 10.01 4.23
C VAL A 17 2.85 9.20 3.37
N PHE A 18 2.30 8.11 3.89
CA PHE A 18 1.28 7.33 3.19
C PHE A 18 0.03 8.18 2.89
N CYS A 19 -0.51 8.90 3.87
CA CYS A 19 -1.61 9.84 3.64
C CYS A 19 -1.26 10.93 2.62
N GLN A 20 -0.02 11.40 2.60
CA GLN A 20 0.44 12.37 1.62
C GLN A 20 0.51 11.77 0.21
N SER A 21 0.99 10.54 0.06
CA SER A 21 0.97 9.80 -1.22
C SER A 21 -0.44 9.64 -1.78
N LEU A 22 -1.45 9.52 -0.91
CA LEU A 22 -2.86 9.44 -1.29
C LEU A 22 -3.54 10.80 -1.47
N GLY A 23 -2.82 11.92 -1.32
CA GLY A 23 -3.40 13.26 -1.37
C GLY A 23 -4.30 13.64 -0.17
N LEU A 24 -4.34 12.80 0.88
CA LEU A 24 -5.15 13.02 2.09
C LEU A 24 -4.50 13.98 3.08
N ALA A 25 -3.20 14.17 2.97
CA ALA A 25 -2.42 15.08 3.80
C ALA A 25 -1.45 15.88 2.93
N ARG A 26 -1.09 17.08 3.40
CA ARG A 26 -0.05 17.89 2.77
C ARG A 26 0.92 18.42 3.80
N GLU A 27 2.19 18.47 3.43
CA GLU A 27 3.21 19.13 4.23
C GLU A 27 3.01 20.65 4.19
N VAL A 28 3.17 21.27 5.35
CA VAL A 28 3.13 22.72 5.55
C VAL A 28 4.33 23.12 6.41
N SER A 29 4.59 24.41 6.53
CA SER A 29 5.76 24.94 7.26
C SER A 29 5.89 24.48 8.72
N ARG A 30 4.82 23.91 9.32
CA ARG A 30 4.80 23.39 10.69
C ARG A 30 4.30 21.94 10.78
N GLY A 31 4.63 21.10 9.81
CA GLY A 31 4.29 19.67 9.83
C GLY A 31 3.29 19.31 8.75
N PHE A 32 2.18 18.66 9.11
CA PHE A 32 1.19 18.17 8.15
C PHE A 32 -0.21 18.68 8.51
N GLU A 33 -1.03 18.89 7.50
CA GLU A 33 -2.47 19.11 7.66
C GLU A 33 -3.29 18.18 6.77
N ARG A 34 -4.51 17.86 7.22
CA ARG A 34 -5.47 17.06 6.47
C ARG A 34 -6.05 17.89 5.31
N VAL A 35 -6.05 17.31 4.11
CA VAL A 35 -6.82 17.85 2.99
C VAL A 35 -8.30 17.65 3.28
N ARG A 36 -9.11 18.71 3.12
CA ARG A 36 -10.50 18.72 3.60
C ARG A 36 -11.51 18.22 2.58
N ASP A 37 -11.15 18.26 1.30
CA ASP A 37 -11.95 17.72 0.24
C ASP A 37 -12.00 16.20 0.39
N ASP A 38 -13.21 15.63 0.28
CA ASP A 38 -13.37 14.18 0.29
C ASP A 38 -12.91 13.67 -1.07
N PRO A 39 -11.89 12.79 -1.12
CA PRO A 39 -11.39 12.28 -2.39
C PRO A 39 -12.40 11.33 -3.01
N ASP A 40 -12.43 11.32 -4.35
CA ASP A 40 -13.16 10.29 -5.09
C ASP A 40 -12.41 8.95 -5.03
N ALA A 41 -13.13 7.84 -5.22
CA ALA A 41 -12.54 6.51 -5.21
C ALA A 41 -11.51 6.33 -6.34
N ASP A 42 -11.77 6.88 -7.53
CA ASP A 42 -10.86 6.80 -8.67
C ASP A 42 -9.56 7.61 -8.42
N ASP A 43 -9.68 8.74 -7.71
CA ASP A 43 -8.52 9.55 -7.30
C ASP A 43 -7.65 8.79 -6.29
N LEU A 44 -8.28 8.10 -5.32
CA LEU A 44 -7.55 7.29 -4.33
C LEU A 44 -6.85 6.09 -4.96
N ARG A 45 -7.53 5.39 -5.88
CA ARG A 45 -6.96 4.30 -6.66
C ARG A 45 -5.72 4.78 -7.43
N SER A 46 -5.89 5.82 -8.23
CA SER A 46 -4.80 6.38 -9.04
C SER A 46 -3.62 6.82 -8.16
N ALA A 47 -3.90 7.51 -7.07
CA ALA A 47 -2.85 7.98 -6.16
C ALA A 47 -2.12 6.81 -5.47
N PHE A 48 -2.84 5.75 -5.09
CA PHE A 48 -2.26 4.53 -4.52
C PHE A 48 -1.30 3.86 -5.51
N GLU A 49 -1.76 3.61 -6.73
CA GLU A 49 -0.97 2.94 -7.78
C GLU A 49 0.28 3.72 -8.17
N GLU A 50 0.17 5.05 -8.28
CA GLU A 50 1.26 5.90 -8.76
C GLU A 50 2.27 6.27 -7.67
N ASN A 51 1.82 6.45 -6.42
CA ASN A 51 2.62 7.11 -5.38
C ASN A 51 2.98 6.22 -4.18
N VAL A 52 2.43 5.00 -4.10
CA VAL A 52 2.76 4.06 -3.02
C VAL A 52 3.73 3.01 -3.54
N PHE A 53 4.94 2.98 -2.97
CA PHE A 53 5.97 2.03 -3.36
C PHE A 53 5.47 0.59 -3.28
N GLY A 54 5.50 -0.11 -4.41
CA GLY A 54 5.12 -1.51 -4.52
C GLY A 54 3.64 -1.75 -4.84
N ALA A 55 2.80 -0.71 -4.90
CA ALA A 55 1.38 -0.87 -5.20
C ALA A 55 1.19 -1.45 -6.61
N ARG A 56 1.79 -0.81 -7.61
CA ARG A 56 1.72 -1.26 -9.01
C ARG A 56 2.30 -2.66 -9.18
N GLU A 57 3.46 -2.95 -8.59
CA GLU A 57 4.09 -4.26 -8.72
C GLU A 57 3.29 -5.38 -8.05
N ALA A 58 2.53 -5.08 -6.99
CA ALA A 58 1.61 -6.03 -6.38
C ALA A 58 0.36 -6.26 -7.27
N LEU A 59 -0.16 -5.22 -7.92
CA LEU A 59 -1.30 -5.31 -8.83
C LEU A 59 -0.93 -6.01 -10.15
N ASP A 60 0.25 -5.74 -10.70
CA ASP A 60 0.78 -6.36 -11.92
C ASP A 60 0.96 -7.89 -11.76
N ALA A 61 1.00 -8.40 -10.52
CA ALA A 61 1.07 -9.82 -10.20
C ALA A 61 -0.32 -10.49 -10.12
N LEU A 62 -1.41 -9.73 -10.21
CA LEU A 62 -2.78 -10.24 -10.23
C LEU A 62 -3.26 -10.44 -11.67
N GLY A 63 -4.22 -11.35 -11.84
CA GLY A 63 -4.94 -11.57 -13.08
C GLY A 63 -6.41 -11.89 -12.79
N ASP A 64 -7.07 -12.55 -13.75
CA ASP A 64 -8.49 -12.93 -13.65
C ASP A 64 -8.70 -14.09 -12.66
N GLU A 65 -7.69 -14.94 -12.50
CA GLU A 65 -7.70 -16.05 -11.54
C GLU A 65 -7.24 -15.60 -10.14
N PRO A 66 -7.89 -16.09 -9.06
CA PRO A 66 -7.48 -15.79 -7.69
C PRO A 66 -6.03 -16.17 -7.40
N THR A 67 -5.27 -15.21 -6.87
CA THR A 67 -3.86 -15.36 -6.51
C THR A 67 -3.67 -15.09 -5.01
N SER A 68 -2.94 -15.97 -4.31
CA SER A 68 -2.66 -15.78 -2.88
C SER A 68 -1.65 -14.66 -2.63
N ALA A 69 -1.68 -14.05 -1.44
CA ALA A 69 -0.71 -13.02 -1.08
C ALA A 69 0.75 -13.52 -1.12
N ASP A 70 0.98 -14.80 -0.80
CA ASP A 70 2.30 -15.42 -0.91
C ASP A 70 2.76 -15.53 -2.37
N ALA A 71 1.87 -15.92 -3.28
CA ALA A 71 2.19 -15.98 -4.71
C ALA A 71 2.44 -14.58 -5.30
N VAL A 72 1.67 -13.57 -4.87
CA VAL A 72 1.96 -12.16 -5.21
C VAL A 72 3.34 -11.76 -4.67
N PHE A 73 3.68 -12.13 -3.44
CA PHE A 73 4.99 -11.82 -2.87
C PHE A 73 6.13 -12.47 -3.68
N GLU A 74 5.99 -13.71 -4.13
CA GLU A 74 7.01 -14.37 -4.97
C GLU A 74 7.27 -13.59 -6.27
N ALA A 75 6.22 -13.07 -6.90
CA ALA A 75 6.35 -12.21 -8.09
C ALA A 75 6.94 -10.82 -7.74
N PHE A 76 6.61 -10.28 -6.57
CA PHE A 76 7.05 -8.98 -6.07
C PHE A 76 8.51 -8.96 -5.59
N GLU A 77 9.01 -10.09 -5.08
CA GLU A 77 10.30 -10.21 -4.38
C GLU A 77 11.50 -9.54 -5.10
N PRO A 78 11.62 -9.58 -6.45
CA PRO A 78 12.69 -8.90 -7.17
C PRO A 78 12.69 -7.38 -7.03
N THR A 79 11.54 -6.76 -6.73
CA THR A 79 11.39 -5.31 -6.50
C THR A 79 11.93 -4.89 -5.12
N VAL A 80 12.10 -5.84 -4.19
CA VAL A 80 12.59 -5.56 -2.84
C VAL A 80 14.03 -5.03 -2.90
N PRO A 81 14.30 -3.80 -2.42
CA PRO A 81 15.63 -3.21 -2.49
C PRO A 81 16.67 -4.05 -1.77
N ASN A 82 17.82 -4.27 -2.40
CA ASN A 82 18.91 -5.08 -1.83
C ASN A 82 19.35 -4.61 -0.43
N TRP A 83 19.31 -3.31 -0.13
CA TRP A 83 19.71 -2.80 1.17
C TRP A 83 18.80 -3.30 2.32
N GLU A 84 17.53 -3.59 2.07
CA GLU A 84 16.62 -4.17 3.06
C GLU A 84 17.08 -5.56 3.48
N ARG A 85 17.50 -6.37 2.49
CA ARG A 85 18.04 -7.72 2.69
C ARG A 85 19.31 -7.70 3.53
N HIS A 86 20.14 -6.67 3.38
CA HIS A 86 21.36 -6.51 4.19
C HIS A 86 21.09 -5.95 5.58
N ARG A 87 20.08 -5.09 5.73
CA ARG A 87 19.72 -4.45 7.01
C ARG A 87 19.18 -5.45 8.02
N ASP A 88 18.43 -6.44 7.54
CA ASP A 88 17.79 -7.46 8.38
C ASP A 88 17.72 -8.79 7.61
N PRO A 89 18.84 -9.53 7.50
CA PRO A 89 18.92 -10.73 6.65
C PRO A 89 17.95 -11.85 7.03
N GLU A 90 17.56 -11.93 8.30
CA GLU A 90 16.67 -12.98 8.82
C GLU A 90 15.20 -12.56 8.81
N GLY A 91 14.90 -11.26 8.92
CA GLY A 91 13.54 -10.75 9.06
C GLY A 91 12.97 -10.01 7.84
N TRP A 92 13.79 -9.61 6.86
CA TRP A 92 13.32 -8.81 5.72
C TRP A 92 12.18 -9.49 4.97
N GLU A 93 12.28 -10.80 4.72
CA GLU A 93 11.32 -11.54 3.89
C GLU A 93 9.93 -11.56 4.53
N SER A 94 9.87 -11.84 5.85
CA SER A 94 8.62 -11.78 6.61
C SER A 94 8.02 -10.38 6.60
N ARG A 95 8.84 -9.33 6.83
CA ARG A 95 8.37 -7.93 6.81
C ARG A 95 7.79 -7.53 5.45
N TRP A 96 8.39 -8.02 4.36
CA TRP A 96 7.93 -7.71 3.00
C TRP A 96 6.71 -8.53 2.59
N ARG A 97 6.55 -9.78 3.06
CA ARG A 97 5.29 -10.52 2.93
C ARG A 97 4.13 -9.78 3.60
N ASP A 98 4.32 -9.35 4.85
CA ASP A 98 3.31 -8.57 5.58
C ASP A 98 3.00 -7.24 4.88
N ARG A 99 4.00 -6.66 4.19
CA ARG A 99 3.81 -5.45 3.40
C ARG A 99 2.98 -5.73 2.15
N VAL A 100 3.27 -6.79 1.40
CA VAL A 100 2.50 -7.18 0.21
C VAL A 100 1.05 -7.50 0.57
N ALA A 101 0.82 -8.25 1.66
CA ALA A 101 -0.54 -8.50 2.14
C ALA A 101 -1.30 -7.20 2.43
N ARG A 102 -0.65 -6.24 3.12
CA ARG A 102 -1.25 -4.91 3.37
C ARG A 102 -1.48 -4.12 2.08
N LEU A 103 -0.60 -4.19 1.09
CA LEU A 103 -0.82 -3.54 -0.20
C LEU A 103 -2.06 -4.10 -0.89
N LEU A 104 -2.28 -5.41 -0.85
CA LEU A 104 -3.47 -6.06 -1.40
C LEU A 104 -4.74 -5.66 -0.63
N ASP A 105 -4.68 -5.56 0.70
CA ASP A 105 -5.81 -5.06 1.50
C ASP A 105 -6.18 -3.60 1.14
N TRP A 106 -5.17 -2.73 0.92
CA TRP A 106 -5.39 -1.37 0.46
C TRP A 106 -5.93 -1.33 -0.97
N ALA A 107 -5.42 -2.17 -1.86
CA ALA A 107 -5.93 -2.30 -3.22
C ALA A 107 -7.42 -2.64 -3.20
N VAL A 108 -7.84 -3.57 -2.35
CA VAL A 108 -9.27 -3.90 -2.19
C VAL A 108 -10.07 -2.73 -1.64
N LEU A 109 -9.53 -1.99 -0.67
CA LEU A 109 -10.22 -0.81 -0.13
C LEU A 109 -10.41 0.31 -1.16
N PHE A 110 -9.48 0.44 -2.11
CA PHE A 110 -9.54 1.43 -3.20
C PHE A 110 -10.14 0.85 -4.49
N ASP A 111 -10.80 -0.31 -4.39
CA ASP A 111 -11.43 -1.04 -5.49
C ASP A 111 -10.45 -1.44 -6.63
N ALA A 112 -9.14 -1.37 -6.41
CA ALA A 112 -8.08 -1.77 -7.36
C ALA A 112 -7.91 -3.29 -7.51
N ALA A 113 -8.41 -4.05 -6.54
CA ALA A 113 -8.44 -5.50 -6.56
C ALA A 113 -9.70 -6.00 -5.85
N GLU A 114 -10.08 -7.26 -6.05
CA GLU A 114 -11.11 -7.92 -5.25
C GLU A 114 -10.49 -9.01 -4.39
N ASN A 115 -10.93 -9.11 -3.13
CA ASN A 115 -10.64 -10.27 -2.28
C ASN A 115 -11.75 -11.31 -2.44
N ARG A 116 -11.40 -12.47 -2.98
CA ARG A 116 -12.26 -13.64 -3.13
C ARG A 116 -11.85 -14.72 -2.12
N PRO A 117 -12.71 -15.72 -1.83
CA PRO A 117 -12.39 -16.78 -0.88
C PRO A 117 -11.05 -17.49 -1.12
N ASP A 118 -10.62 -17.57 -2.39
CA ASP A 118 -9.41 -18.29 -2.82
C ASP A 118 -8.21 -17.37 -3.10
N GLY A 119 -8.34 -16.04 -2.92
CA GLY A 119 -7.26 -15.08 -3.16
C GLY A 119 -7.71 -13.76 -3.75
N TYR A 120 -6.75 -12.98 -4.23
CA TYR A 120 -6.96 -11.67 -4.83
C TYR A 120 -7.05 -11.77 -6.35
N VAL A 121 -7.88 -10.95 -6.97
CA VAL A 121 -7.96 -10.81 -8.43
C VAL A 121 -7.85 -9.34 -8.82
N ALA A 122 -7.40 -9.09 -10.05
CA ALA A 122 -7.43 -7.75 -10.62
C ALA A 122 -8.87 -7.30 -10.84
N VAL A 123 -9.13 -6.01 -10.67
CA VAL A 123 -10.37 -5.38 -11.16
C VAL A 123 -10.13 -4.97 -12.60
N GLU A 124 -11.02 -5.37 -13.51
CA GLU A 124 -10.94 -4.88 -14.89
C GLU A 124 -11.13 -3.36 -14.89
N ASP A 125 -10.17 -2.61 -15.43
CA ASP A 125 -10.38 -1.20 -15.73
C ASP A 125 -11.56 -1.09 -16.70
N ALA A 126 -12.65 -0.47 -16.26
CA ALA A 126 -13.75 -0.14 -17.14
C ALA A 126 -13.24 0.91 -18.15
N ALA A 127 -12.83 0.42 -19.32
CA ALA A 127 -12.33 1.23 -20.44
C ALA A 127 -13.34 2.28 -20.95
#